data_AF-A0A7S1FJU4-F1
#
_entry.id   AF-A0A7S1FJU4-F1
#
_cell.length_a   1.000
_cell.length_b   1.000
_cell.length_c   1.000
_cell.angle_alpha   90.00
_cell.angle_beta   90.00
_cell.angle_gamma   90.00
#
_symmetry.space_group_name_H-M   'P 1'
#
loop_
_entity.id
_entity.type
_entity.pdbx_description
1 polymer ?
#
loop_
_entity_poly.entity_id
_entity_poly.type
_entity_poly.pdbx_seq_one_letter_code
_entity_poly.pdbx_strand_id
1 'polypeptide(L)'
;MDPVSGDFDPWSSPASASVEQLEGSGGELPRDHLCAEWNEDVVAAFRALRERCLSQQGASGRERLSQEEWRRRCHNSAPSKALLTKHDAISVQHLVGAIVEVIENAVDDAQAAAARGRPRGVDLRLGEWAFTACAFLEDATVDSVRADLKRLRGSCLRMLSGLAVIAKGPSRQTYGYATSPV
;
A
#
# COMPACT_ATOMS: atom_id res chain seq x y z
N MET A 1 22.40 -30.46 42.97
CA MET A 1 21.03 -30.03 42.69
C MET A 1 21.14 -28.56 42.38
N ASP A 2 21.29 -28.24 41.10
CA ASP A 2 21.50 -26.88 40.60
C ASP A 2 20.29 -26.50 39.73
N PRO A 3 19.77 -25.28 39.85
CA PRO A 3 18.70 -24.83 38.99
C PRO A 3 19.27 -24.43 37.62
N VAL A 4 18.83 -25.13 36.57
CA VAL A 4 19.03 -24.72 35.18
C VAL A 4 18.14 -23.50 34.92
N SER A 5 18.72 -22.30 34.94
CA SER A 5 18.11 -21.09 34.38
C SER A 5 18.15 -21.20 32.86
N GLY A 6 17.01 -21.49 32.25
CA GLY A 6 16.80 -21.32 30.82
C GLY A 6 16.42 -19.87 30.53
N ASP A 7 17.32 -19.13 29.88
CA ASP A 7 16.99 -17.87 29.21
C ASP A 7 15.97 -18.14 28.11
N PHE A 8 14.72 -17.78 28.37
CA PHE A 8 13.66 -17.73 27.38
C PHE A 8 13.63 -16.29 26.84
N ASP A 9 14.16 -16.10 25.64
CA ASP A 9 14.15 -14.82 24.95
C ASP A 9 12.88 -14.69 24.08
N PRO A 10 11.87 -13.89 24.49
CA PRO A 10 10.59 -13.79 23.77
C PRO A 10 10.70 -12.98 22.46
N TRP A 11 11.91 -12.53 22.08
CA TRP A 11 12.15 -11.74 20.86
C TRP A 11 12.76 -12.54 19.71
N SER A 12 12.98 -13.84 19.86
CA SER A 12 13.34 -14.71 18.74
C SER A 12 12.12 -14.94 17.82
N SER A 13 11.75 -13.93 17.06
CA SER A 13 10.83 -14.04 15.93
C SER A 13 11.50 -14.79 14.78
N PRO A 14 10.93 -15.91 14.30
CA PRO A 14 11.33 -16.52 13.05
C PRO A 14 10.64 -15.77 11.91
N ALA A 15 11.09 -14.56 11.59
CA ALA A 15 10.55 -13.81 10.45
C ALA A 15 11.49 -12.71 9.94
N SER A 16 12.80 -12.95 9.94
CA SER A 16 13.70 -12.19 9.04
C SER A 16 13.90 -13.01 7.76
N ALA A 17 12.81 -13.23 7.04
CA ALA A 17 12.92 -13.54 5.63
C ALA A 17 13.34 -12.24 4.95
N SER A 18 14.59 -12.18 4.51
CA SER A 18 15.17 -11.06 3.78
C SER A 18 14.22 -10.60 2.68
N VAL A 19 13.93 -9.31 2.62
CA VAL A 19 13.14 -8.64 1.57
C VAL A 19 13.67 -8.98 0.16
N GLU A 20 14.93 -9.37 0.03
CA GLU A 20 15.54 -9.81 -1.24
C GLU A 20 15.08 -11.19 -1.73
N GLN A 21 14.39 -12.01 -0.93
CA GLN A 21 13.84 -13.29 -1.39
C GLN A 21 12.43 -13.18 -2.00
N LEU A 22 11.80 -12.00 -1.96
CA LEU A 22 10.48 -11.78 -2.58
C LEU A 22 10.54 -11.33 -4.04
N GLU A 23 11.72 -10.97 -4.58
CA GLU A 23 11.85 -10.68 -6.02
C GLU A 23 11.80 -11.95 -6.90
N GLY A 24 11.96 -13.15 -6.30
CA GLY A 24 11.88 -14.44 -6.99
C GLY A 24 10.51 -15.13 -6.96
N SER A 25 9.60 -14.69 -6.08
CA SER A 25 8.22 -15.19 -6.02
C SER A 25 7.28 -14.09 -6.52
N GLY A 26 7.56 -13.65 -7.75
CA GLY A 26 6.62 -12.85 -8.54
C GLY A 26 5.39 -13.70 -8.78
N GLY A 27 4.45 -13.68 -7.83
CA GLY A 27 3.06 -13.97 -8.13
C GLY A 27 2.64 -12.96 -9.18
N GLU A 28 2.78 -13.32 -10.46
CA GLU A 28 2.16 -12.61 -11.56
C GLU A 28 0.67 -12.63 -11.24
N LEU A 29 0.18 -11.51 -10.70
CA LEU A 29 -1.24 -11.20 -10.77
C LEU A 29 -1.65 -11.44 -12.22
N PRO A 30 -2.82 -12.06 -12.48
CA PRO A 30 -3.28 -12.34 -13.83
C PRO A 30 -3.21 -11.05 -14.66
N ARG A 31 -2.15 -10.90 -15.47
CA ARG A 31 -1.92 -9.72 -16.32
C ARG A 31 -2.97 -9.66 -17.43
N ASP A 32 -3.64 -10.77 -17.65
CA ASP A 32 -4.62 -11.01 -18.71
C ASP A 32 -5.97 -10.29 -18.50
N HIS A 33 -6.13 -9.48 -17.45
CA HIS A 33 -7.42 -8.84 -17.14
C HIS A 33 -7.43 -7.31 -17.22
N LEU A 34 -6.29 -6.66 -17.45
CA LEU A 34 -6.26 -5.23 -17.76
C LEU A 34 -5.94 -5.08 -19.25
N CYS A 35 -6.96 -4.70 -20.03
CA CYS A 35 -6.77 -4.39 -21.44
C CYS A 35 -5.67 -3.33 -21.57
N ALA A 36 -4.68 -3.56 -22.45
CA ALA A 36 -3.57 -2.63 -22.67
C ALA A 36 -4.08 -1.21 -22.98
N GLU A 37 -5.18 -1.12 -23.74
CA GLU A 37 -5.87 0.13 -24.08
C GLU A 37 -6.32 0.89 -22.84
N TRP A 38 -6.90 0.22 -21.84
CA TRP A 38 -7.32 0.87 -20.59
C TRP A 38 -6.14 1.46 -19.82
N ASN A 39 -5.01 0.75 -19.78
CA ASN A 39 -3.81 1.25 -19.13
C ASN A 39 -3.27 2.51 -19.83
N GLU A 40 -3.25 2.51 -21.17
CA GLU A 40 -2.83 3.68 -21.96
C GLU A 40 -3.71 4.90 -21.67
N ASP A 41 -5.04 4.72 -21.64
CA ASP A 41 -6.00 5.77 -21.32
C ASP A 41 -5.81 6.33 -19.91
N VAL A 42 -5.63 5.45 -18.92
CA VAL A 42 -5.38 5.86 -17.52
C VAL A 42 -4.09 6.64 -17.40
N VAL A 43 -3.01 6.19 -18.07
CA VAL A 43 -1.72 6.89 -18.08
C VAL A 43 -1.85 8.26 -18.75
N ALA A 44 -2.55 8.35 -19.88
CA ALA A 44 -2.77 9.62 -20.58
C ALA A 44 -3.59 10.60 -19.72
N ALA A 45 -4.69 10.12 -19.13
CA ALA A 45 -5.53 10.92 -18.23
C ALA A 45 -4.76 11.38 -16.99
N PHE A 46 -3.92 10.53 -16.42
CA PHE A 46 -3.09 10.85 -15.26
C PHE A 46 -2.02 11.90 -15.59
N ARG A 47 -1.36 11.81 -16.76
CA ARG A 47 -0.42 12.86 -17.22
C ARG A 47 -1.12 14.21 -17.38
N ALA A 48 -2.27 14.24 -18.04
CA ALA A 48 -3.05 15.47 -18.20
C ALA A 48 -3.53 16.06 -16.86
N LEU A 49 -3.87 15.21 -15.88
CA LEU A 49 -4.16 15.64 -14.52
C LEU A 49 -2.94 16.28 -13.87
N ARG A 50 -1.78 15.62 -13.94
CA ARG A 50 -0.54 16.08 -13.34
C ARG A 50 -0.08 17.41 -13.91
N GLU A 51 -0.14 17.61 -15.23
CA GLU A 51 0.14 18.91 -15.86
C GLU A 51 -0.75 20.04 -15.31
N ARG A 52 -2.04 19.76 -15.09
CA ARG A 52 -2.96 20.74 -14.47
C ARG A 52 -2.65 21.00 -13.00
N CYS A 53 -2.24 20.00 -12.23
CA CYS A 53 -1.84 20.18 -10.83
C CYS A 53 -0.55 21.00 -10.71
N LEU A 54 0.47 20.67 -11.50
CA LEU A 54 1.77 21.34 -11.48
C LEU A 54 1.68 22.78 -11.99
N SER A 55 0.87 23.07 -13.01
CA SER A 55 0.63 24.44 -13.47
C SER A 55 -0.07 25.34 -12.44
N GLN A 56 -0.67 24.74 -11.41
CA GLN A 56 -1.36 25.45 -10.33
C GLN A 56 -0.54 25.52 -9.03
N GLN A 57 0.61 24.85 -8.97
CA GLN A 57 1.62 25.11 -7.95
C GLN A 57 2.27 26.46 -8.25
N GLY A 58 1.60 27.54 -7.84
CA GLY A 58 2.19 28.88 -7.84
C GLY A 58 3.29 28.99 -6.78
N ALA A 59 4.08 30.07 -6.83
CA ALA A 59 5.20 30.35 -5.92
C ALA A 59 4.80 30.57 -4.42
N SER A 60 3.55 30.30 -4.06
CA SER A 60 2.91 30.74 -2.81
C SER A 60 2.96 29.73 -1.65
N GLY A 61 3.52 28.53 -1.85
CA GLY A 61 3.56 27.48 -0.83
C GLY A 61 4.93 27.28 -0.20
N ARG A 62 5.16 27.74 1.03
CA ARG A 62 6.35 27.41 1.84
C ARG A 62 6.01 26.62 3.11
N GLU A 63 4.79 26.10 3.20
CA GLU A 63 4.42 25.30 4.37
C GLU A 63 5.13 23.94 4.27
N ARG A 64 5.84 23.57 5.33
CA ARG A 64 6.51 22.27 5.45
C ARG A 64 5.92 21.54 6.62
N LEU A 65 5.31 20.40 6.34
CA LEU A 65 4.90 19.47 7.37
C LEU A 65 5.99 18.42 7.56
N SER A 66 6.18 18.04 8.81
CA SER A 66 6.94 16.86 9.18
C SER A 66 6.24 15.59 8.70
N GLN A 67 7.00 14.51 8.61
CA GLN A 67 6.47 13.19 8.23
C GLN A 67 5.37 12.71 9.19
N GLU A 68 5.53 12.94 10.50
CA GLU A 68 4.53 12.61 11.51
C GLU A 68 3.23 13.41 11.32
N GLU A 69 3.31 14.69 10.99
CA GLU A 69 2.13 15.51 10.68
C GLU A 69 1.41 15.01 9.42
N TRP A 70 2.16 14.61 8.39
CA TRP A 70 1.58 13.98 7.21
C TRP A 70 0.89 12.66 7.52
N ARG A 71 1.51 11.78 8.30
CA ARG A 71 0.87 10.53 8.77
C ARG A 71 -0.43 10.83 9.51
N ARG A 72 -0.41 11.78 10.43
CA ARG A 72 -1.60 12.22 11.16
C ARG A 72 -2.69 12.75 10.23
N ARG A 73 -2.35 13.51 9.20
CA ARG A 73 -3.34 14.00 8.22
C ARG A 73 -3.93 12.89 7.35
N CYS A 74 -3.13 11.90 6.96
CA CYS A 74 -3.60 10.74 6.20
C CYS A 74 -4.70 9.97 6.95
N HIS A 75 -4.61 9.88 8.27
CA HIS A 75 -5.64 9.24 9.10
C HIS A 75 -6.89 10.11 9.33
N ASN A 76 -6.69 11.41 9.50
CA ASN A 76 -7.73 12.29 10.04
C ASN A 76 -8.48 13.11 8.99
N SER A 77 -7.97 13.20 7.75
CA SER A 77 -8.54 14.08 6.73
C SER A 77 -8.45 13.48 5.32
N ALA A 78 -9.33 13.93 4.42
CA ALA A 78 -9.24 13.62 3.00
C ALA A 78 -8.17 14.51 2.34
N PRO A 79 -7.51 14.02 1.26
CA PRO A 79 -6.64 14.88 0.48
C PRO A 79 -7.44 16.02 -0.13
N SER A 80 -6.85 17.22 -0.14
CA SER A 80 -7.45 18.36 -0.83
C SER A 80 -6.41 19.07 -1.68
N LYS A 81 -6.85 19.46 -2.88
CA LYS A 81 -6.02 20.23 -3.81
C LYS A 81 -5.48 21.51 -3.17
N ALA A 82 -6.35 22.25 -2.47
CA ALA A 82 -6.00 23.50 -1.79
C ALA A 82 -4.93 23.32 -0.70
N LEU A 83 -4.83 22.12 -0.11
CA LEU A 83 -3.75 21.79 0.82
C LEU A 83 -2.45 21.58 0.06
N LEU A 84 -2.42 20.69 -0.94
CA LEU A 84 -1.20 20.33 -1.65
C LEU A 84 -0.58 21.48 -2.44
N THR A 85 -1.38 22.42 -2.95
CA THR A 85 -0.88 23.63 -3.61
C THR A 85 -0.10 24.57 -2.68
N LYS A 86 -0.16 24.39 -1.35
CA LYS A 86 0.58 25.19 -0.36
C LYS A 86 1.94 24.59 0.02
N HIS A 87 2.25 23.41 -0.49
CA HIS A 87 3.44 22.66 -0.14
C HIS A 87 4.45 22.63 -1.30
N ASP A 88 5.74 22.70 -0.96
CA ASP A 88 6.83 22.57 -1.92
C ASP A 88 7.01 21.09 -2.35
N ALA A 89 7.78 20.87 -3.41
CA ALA A 89 8.04 19.53 -3.95
C ALA A 89 8.62 18.59 -2.88
N ILE A 90 9.51 19.09 -2.00
CA ILE A 90 10.12 18.31 -0.92
C ILE A 90 9.05 17.85 0.09
N SER A 91 8.14 18.73 0.49
CA SER A 91 7.07 18.38 1.41
C SER A 91 6.09 17.36 0.80
N VAL A 92 5.85 17.41 -0.52
CA VAL A 92 5.08 16.38 -1.25
C VAL A 92 5.84 15.05 -1.28
N GLN A 93 7.17 15.06 -1.43
CA GLN A 93 7.97 13.83 -1.34
C GLN A 93 7.89 13.18 0.06
N HIS A 94 7.96 13.97 1.13
CA HIS A 94 7.75 13.46 2.50
C HIS A 94 6.33 12.91 2.71
N LEU A 95 5.33 13.53 2.08
CA LEU A 95 3.97 13.00 2.08
C LEU A 95 3.91 11.62 1.44
N VAL A 96 4.61 11.38 0.32
CA VAL A 96 4.66 10.05 -0.30
C VAL A 96 5.22 9.02 0.67
N GLY A 97 6.36 9.30 1.31
CA GLY A 97 6.92 8.40 2.33
C GLY A 97 5.95 8.11 3.47
N ALA A 98 5.28 9.15 4.00
CA ALA A 98 4.26 8.99 5.04
C ALA A 98 3.07 8.13 4.60
N ILE A 99 2.58 8.31 3.37
CA ILE A 99 1.48 7.50 2.81
C ILE A 99 1.89 6.04 2.67
N VAL A 100 3.10 5.77 2.18
CA VAL A 100 3.62 4.41 2.01
C VAL A 100 3.68 3.68 3.33
N GLU A 101 4.23 4.32 4.37
CA GLU A 101 4.26 3.74 5.73
C GLU A 101 2.85 3.45 6.25
N VAL A 102 1.91 4.38 6.08
CA VAL A 102 0.53 4.20 6.56
C VAL A 102 -0.19 3.06 5.80
N ILE A 103 0.01 2.96 4.48
CA ILE A 103 -0.57 1.89 3.67
C ILE A 103 0.05 0.54 4.01
N GLU A 104 1.37 0.45 4.15
CA GLU A 104 2.05 -0.78 4.54
C GLU A 104 1.52 -1.31 5.87
N ASN A 105 1.47 -0.46 6.90
CA ASN A 105 0.92 -0.83 8.20
C ASN A 105 -0.54 -1.27 8.10
N ALA A 106 -1.36 -0.56 7.31
CA ALA A 106 -2.76 -0.92 7.12
C ALA A 106 -2.93 -2.27 6.39
N VAL A 107 -2.08 -2.57 5.41
CA VAL A 107 -2.06 -3.85 4.70
C VAL A 107 -1.64 -4.98 5.63
N ASP A 108 -0.59 -4.79 6.41
CA ASP A 108 -0.09 -5.79 7.36
C ASP A 108 -1.16 -6.08 8.45
N ASP A 109 -1.80 -5.03 8.98
CA ASP A 109 -2.92 -5.15 9.92
C ASP A 109 -4.12 -5.89 9.32
N ALA A 110 -4.49 -5.58 8.07
CA ALA A 110 -5.58 -6.23 7.36
C ALA A 110 -5.30 -7.73 7.14
N GLN A 111 -4.06 -8.08 6.77
CA GLN A 111 -3.63 -9.46 6.60
C GLN A 111 -3.61 -10.22 7.93
N ALA A 112 -3.07 -9.62 8.99
CA ALA A 112 -3.07 -10.21 10.33
C ALA A 112 -4.50 -10.39 10.88
N ALA A 113 -5.42 -9.48 10.56
CA ALA A 113 -6.83 -9.61 10.93
C ALA A 113 -7.53 -10.71 10.11
N ALA A 114 -7.25 -10.82 8.81
CA ALA A 114 -7.76 -11.90 7.96
C ALA A 114 -7.30 -13.28 8.43
N ALA A 115 -6.03 -13.44 8.82
CA ALA A 115 -5.49 -14.68 9.40
C ALA A 115 -6.22 -15.10 10.70
N ARG A 116 -6.76 -14.13 11.44
CA ARG A 116 -7.59 -14.35 12.64
C ARG A 116 -9.08 -14.53 12.32
N GLY A 117 -9.45 -14.69 11.05
CA GLY A 117 -10.84 -14.83 10.61
C GLY A 117 -11.67 -13.55 10.72
N ARG A 118 -11.02 -12.38 10.81
CA ARG A 118 -11.68 -11.05 10.92
C ARG A 118 -11.16 -10.13 9.82
N PRO A 119 -11.56 -10.32 8.55
CA PRO A 119 -11.07 -9.48 7.47
C PRO A 119 -11.40 -8.01 7.75
N ARG A 120 -10.38 -7.15 7.65
CA ARG A 120 -10.52 -5.69 7.71
C ARG A 120 -10.16 -5.13 6.34
N GLY A 121 -10.95 -4.18 5.87
CA GLY A 121 -10.61 -3.42 4.67
C GLY A 121 -9.53 -2.39 4.98
N VAL A 122 -8.69 -2.08 3.99
CA VAL A 122 -7.85 -0.89 3.99
C VAL A 122 -8.73 0.32 3.69
N ASP A 123 -8.52 1.43 4.39
CA ASP A 123 -9.28 2.66 4.19
C ASP A 123 -9.03 3.24 2.78
N LEU A 124 -10.11 3.40 2.00
CA LEU A 124 -10.06 3.93 0.63
C LEU A 124 -9.46 5.34 0.57
N ARG A 125 -9.56 6.12 1.65
CA ARG A 125 -8.97 7.46 1.75
C ARG A 125 -7.45 7.44 1.57
N LEU A 126 -6.78 6.36 1.95
CA LEU A 126 -5.34 6.21 1.73
C LEU A 126 -4.99 6.09 0.24
N GLY A 127 -5.86 5.46 -0.55
CA GLY A 127 -5.74 5.42 -2.01
C GLY A 127 -5.89 6.80 -2.64
N GLU A 128 -6.84 7.60 -2.15
CA GLU A 128 -7.00 8.99 -2.59
C GLU A 128 -5.76 9.83 -2.26
N TRP A 129 -5.19 9.67 -1.06
CA TRP A 129 -3.95 10.34 -0.67
C TRP A 129 -2.79 9.95 -1.59
N ALA A 130 -2.59 8.66 -1.83
CA ALA A 130 -1.54 8.16 -2.72
C ALA A 130 -1.70 8.71 -4.14
N PHE A 131 -2.91 8.64 -4.69
CA PHE A 131 -3.22 9.16 -6.03
C PHE A 131 -2.95 10.66 -6.13
N THR A 132 -3.45 11.43 -5.15
CA THR A 132 -3.32 12.89 -5.17
C THR A 132 -1.85 13.30 -4.98
N ALA A 133 -1.12 12.67 -4.07
CA ALA A 133 0.31 12.94 -3.88
C ALA A 133 1.11 12.66 -5.17
N CYS A 134 0.83 11.54 -5.86
CA CYS A 134 1.48 11.22 -7.13
C CYS A 134 1.18 12.27 -8.22
N ALA A 135 -0.02 12.85 -8.24
CA ALA A 135 -0.40 13.89 -9.19
C ALA A 135 0.35 15.24 -8.96
N PHE A 136 0.96 15.43 -7.79
CA PHE A 136 1.76 16.60 -7.42
C PHE A 136 3.27 16.33 -7.38
N LEU A 137 3.72 15.11 -7.66
CA LEU A 137 5.16 14.81 -7.78
C LEU A 137 5.72 15.43 -9.06
N GLU A 138 6.88 16.10 -8.96
CA GLU A 138 7.64 16.57 -10.12
C GLU A 138 8.45 15.44 -10.79
N ASP A 139 8.81 15.59 -12.08
CA ASP A 139 9.44 14.53 -12.88
C ASP A 139 10.85 14.14 -12.42
N ALA A 140 11.55 15.03 -11.72
CA ALA A 140 12.83 14.73 -11.09
C ALA A 140 12.62 14.00 -9.75
N THR A 141 12.07 12.79 -9.80
CA THR A 141 11.94 11.96 -8.59
C THR A 141 13.32 11.50 -8.13
N VAL A 142 13.71 11.95 -6.93
CA VAL A 142 14.90 11.46 -6.22
C VAL A 142 14.77 9.94 -6.00
N ASP A 143 15.89 9.22 -5.92
CA ASP A 143 15.91 7.76 -5.76
C ASP A 143 15.08 7.27 -4.55
N SER A 144 14.98 8.08 -3.49
CA SER A 144 14.12 7.82 -2.33
C SER A 144 12.65 7.69 -2.71
N VAL A 145 12.12 8.64 -3.49
CA VAL A 145 10.72 8.63 -3.96
C VAL A 145 10.49 7.42 -4.86
N ARG A 146 11.46 7.04 -5.70
CA ARG A 146 11.34 5.85 -6.55
C ARG A 146 11.28 4.57 -5.69
N ALA A 147 12.08 4.49 -4.63
CA ALA A 147 12.03 3.38 -3.69
C ALA A 147 10.66 3.31 -2.98
N ASP A 148 10.12 4.45 -2.53
CA ASP A 148 8.80 4.53 -1.91
C ASP A 148 7.68 4.12 -2.88
N LEU A 149 7.73 4.55 -4.15
CA LEU A 149 6.74 4.14 -5.15
C LEU A 149 6.81 2.64 -5.48
N LYS A 150 8.01 2.04 -5.47
CA LYS A 150 8.17 0.57 -5.61
C LYS A 150 7.53 -0.15 -4.42
N ARG A 151 7.77 0.33 -3.20
CA ARG A 151 7.15 -0.20 -1.97
C ARG A 151 5.64 -0.07 -2.00
N LEU A 152 5.12 1.10 -2.39
CA LEU A 152 3.69 1.34 -2.58
C LEU A 152 3.07 0.32 -3.54
N ARG A 153 3.72 0.13 -4.71
CA ARG A 153 3.30 -0.89 -5.69
C ARG A 153 3.26 -2.26 -5.03
N GLY A 154 4.33 -2.67 -4.34
CA GLY A 154 4.38 -3.95 -3.62
C GLY A 154 3.20 -4.14 -2.65
N SER A 155 2.88 -3.13 -1.84
CA SER A 155 1.74 -3.15 -0.93
C SER A 155 0.39 -3.25 -1.63
N CYS A 156 0.19 -2.54 -2.74
CA CYS A 156 -1.01 -2.69 -3.58
C CYS A 156 -1.15 -4.12 -4.13
N LEU A 157 -0.06 -4.73 -4.61
CA LEU A 157 -0.09 -6.11 -5.11
C LEU A 157 -0.40 -7.11 -3.97
N ARG A 158 0.20 -6.93 -2.79
CA ARG A 158 -0.09 -7.75 -1.60
C ARG A 158 -1.57 -7.66 -1.20
N MET A 159 -2.15 -6.46 -1.25
CA MET A 159 -3.57 -6.25 -0.97
C MET A 159 -4.47 -6.96 -1.99
N LEU A 160 -4.20 -6.81 -3.30
CA LEU A 160 -4.95 -7.47 -4.36
C LEU A 160 -4.88 -9.00 -4.26
N SER A 161 -3.70 -9.54 -3.98
CA SER A 161 -3.51 -10.99 -3.77
C SER A 161 -4.29 -11.49 -2.55
N GLY A 162 -4.32 -10.72 -1.46
CA GLY A 162 -5.13 -11.04 -0.28
C GLY A 162 -6.64 -11.10 -0.58
N LEU A 163 -7.14 -10.17 -1.39
CA LEU A 163 -8.54 -10.16 -1.82
C LEU A 163 -8.89 -11.37 -2.71
N ALA A 164 -7.97 -11.78 -3.59
CA ALA A 164 -8.16 -12.94 -4.44
C ALA A 164 -8.30 -14.25 -3.64
N VAL A 165 -7.57 -14.38 -2.52
CA VAL A 165 -7.69 -15.52 -1.60
C VAL A 165 -9.06 -15.54 -0.92
N ILE A 166 -9.56 -14.37 -0.47
CA ILE A 166 -10.89 -14.25 0.15
C ILE A 166 -12.00 -14.60 -0.86
N ALA A 167 -11.89 -14.08 -2.10
CA ALA A 167 -12.90 -14.28 -3.14
C ALA A 167 -13.04 -15.75 -3.57
N LYS A 168 -11.96 -16.55 -3.51
CA LYS A 168 -12.02 -17.99 -3.82
C LYS A 168 -12.80 -18.81 -2.77
N GLY A 169 -13.05 -18.23 -1.59
CA GLY A 169 -13.71 -18.89 -0.47
C GLY A 169 -12.97 -20.14 0.02
N PRO A 170 -13.31 -20.69 1.20
CA PRO A 170 -12.99 -22.07 1.46
C PRO A 170 -13.76 -22.87 0.40
N SER A 171 -13.06 -23.46 -0.57
CA SER A 171 -13.66 -24.47 -1.46
C SER A 171 -14.53 -25.33 -0.58
N ARG A 172 -15.86 -25.22 -0.71
CA ARG A 172 -16.80 -26.02 0.07
C ARG A 172 -16.37 -27.44 -0.21
N GLN A 173 -15.68 -28.07 0.74
CA GLN A 173 -15.53 -29.51 0.74
C GLN A 173 -16.97 -29.99 0.82
N THR A 174 -17.51 -30.34 -0.33
CA THR A 174 -18.74 -31.09 -0.43
C THR A 174 -18.39 -32.40 0.27
N TYR A 175 -18.68 -32.48 1.57
CA TYR A 175 -18.67 -33.72 2.29
C TYR A 175 -19.56 -34.65 1.48
N GLY A 176 -18.93 -35.59 0.77
CA GLY A 176 -19.65 -36.62 0.04
C GLY A 176 -20.50 -37.34 1.06
N TYR A 177 -21.82 -37.13 1.02
CA TYR A 177 -22.75 -38.00 1.70
C TYR A 177 -22.53 -39.39 1.08
N ALA A 178 -21.80 -40.24 1.79
CA ALA A 178 -21.73 -41.65 1.46
C ALA A 178 -23.15 -42.19 1.52
N THR A 179 -23.74 -42.45 0.36
CA THR A 179 -24.99 -43.20 0.26
C THR A 179 -24.71 -44.60 0.78
N SER A 180 -25.15 -44.90 2.00
CA SER A 180 -25.15 -46.27 2.53
C SER A 180 -25.90 -47.16 1.56
N PRO A 181 -25.28 -48.23 1.03
CA PRO A 181 -26.01 -49.26 0.31
C PRO A 181 -26.86 -50.05 1.33
N VAL A 182 -28.11 -50.29 0.94
CA VAL A 182 -29.11 -51.12 1.65
C VAL A 182 -28.82 -52.60 1.43
#